data_AF-A0A6A3G099-F1
#
_entry.id   AF-A0A6A3G099-F1
#
_cell.length_a   1.000
_cell.length_b   1.000
_cell.length_c   1.000
_cell.angle_alpha   90.00
_cell.angle_beta   90.00
_cell.angle_gamma   90.00
#
_symmetry.space_group_name_H-M   'P 1'
#
loop_
_entity.id
_entity.type
_entity.pdbx_description
1 polymer ?
#
loop_
_entity_poly.entity_id
_entity_poly.type
_entity_poly.pdbx_seq_one_letter_code
_entity_poly.pdbx_strand_id
1 'polypeptide(L)'
;MGHRVLAVLLALHAAALYLFTTGFFLTRFEVSDLSSCQVTPSEANSNPTHLRGVHEDVRDPDDAATEGCWMPRRFRRVVFVVIDALRFDFAAAGPSTQRSAFYSDRLPVLNETLASEPEHALLLKFVADPPTMTMQRLKGLTTGSLPTFLDIKDNMAASSQIVEDNLLRQLRAQQRGVVFMGDDTWDALYAREFTRKFAFDSFNVKDLHSVDRGVTTHLFPELHKPDWDLLIAHFLGVDHVGHTHGPSSVFMAEKLDEMNGVLEKLLQELKDMPDGEDVLLAVLGDHGMSADGNHGGASDDETGAALFLYSKASLVATGGEVDDELREYAERILDSSREVPQVDLVPTLALLSGLPIPFGNLGSIIPSLFFVPPPTTQTSVGGEESSAVAAFQSLNRALRLNLDQVRRYLFRYSSESKLPERAYDHLEKLFVDIKNVEKQLEELHGSKPSSAYSKADIPLLLRLHEDLAKQQQNYLREALSLGRSIWTQFDLCSMGWGMALLTWSFIVGIAFTGGPANASSVSESWRYLGVVATMGGLLFICPASVNLPLLPAAPLSRALEPFWA
;
A
#
# COMPACT_ATOMS: atom_id res chain seq x y z
N MET A 1 7.40 -20.14 -51.09
CA MET A 1 6.31 -19.60 -50.26
C MET A 1 5.86 -18.27 -50.87
N GLY A 2 4.61 -18.13 -51.30
CA GLY A 2 4.15 -16.90 -51.98
C GLY A 2 3.96 -15.73 -51.00
N HIS A 3 4.18 -14.49 -51.44
CA HIS A 3 4.05 -13.26 -50.61
C HIS A 3 2.72 -13.16 -49.84
N ARG A 4 1.64 -13.73 -50.40
CA ARG A 4 0.31 -13.77 -49.77
C ARG A 4 0.25 -14.69 -48.54
N VAL A 5 0.96 -15.83 -48.54
CA VAL A 5 1.01 -16.75 -47.39
C VAL A 5 1.79 -16.10 -46.24
N LEU A 6 2.90 -15.44 -46.58
CA LEU A 6 3.71 -14.72 -45.60
C LEU A 6 2.92 -13.58 -44.95
N ALA A 7 2.15 -12.82 -45.73
CA ALA A 7 1.29 -11.74 -45.22
C ALA A 7 0.20 -12.26 -44.27
N VAL A 8 -0.44 -13.39 -44.59
CA VAL A 8 -1.45 -14.01 -43.71
C VAL A 8 -0.83 -14.52 -42.42
N LEU A 9 0.34 -15.17 -42.48
CA LEU A 9 1.05 -15.60 -41.27
C LEU A 9 1.48 -14.42 -40.41
N LEU A 10 1.99 -13.34 -41.01
CA LEU A 10 2.34 -12.13 -40.28
C LEU A 10 1.12 -11.53 -39.58
N ALA A 11 -0.03 -11.44 -40.27
CA ALA A 11 -1.27 -10.95 -39.69
C ALA A 11 -1.77 -11.84 -38.53
N LEU A 12 -1.66 -13.16 -38.66
CA LEU A 12 -2.00 -14.11 -37.59
C LEU A 12 -1.09 -13.96 -36.38
N HIS A 13 0.23 -13.83 -36.59
CA HIS A 13 1.17 -13.57 -35.50
C HIS A 13 0.88 -12.24 -34.81
N ALA A 14 0.60 -11.18 -35.57
CA ALA A 14 0.22 -9.89 -35.01
C ALA A 14 -1.07 -9.97 -34.19
N ALA A 15 -2.10 -10.65 -34.68
CA ALA A 15 -3.36 -10.85 -33.96
C ALA A 15 -3.18 -11.70 -32.69
N ALA A 16 -2.33 -12.74 -32.75
CA ALA A 16 -2.05 -13.61 -31.62
C ALA A 16 -1.25 -12.90 -30.53
N LEU A 17 -0.23 -12.12 -30.92
CA LEU A 17 0.50 -11.25 -30.01
C LEU A 17 -0.40 -10.17 -29.44
N TYR A 18 -1.30 -9.58 -30.23
CA TYR A 18 -2.28 -8.61 -29.75
C TYR A 18 -3.16 -9.23 -28.67
N LEU A 19 -3.81 -10.37 -28.93
CA LEU A 19 -4.66 -11.06 -27.94
C LEU A 19 -3.90 -11.43 -26.65
N PHE A 20 -2.68 -11.95 -26.81
CA PHE A 20 -1.84 -12.30 -25.67
C PHE A 20 -1.48 -11.07 -24.84
N THR A 21 -1.01 -10.00 -25.50
CA THR A 21 -0.58 -8.77 -24.82
C THR A 21 -1.75 -7.99 -24.22
N THR A 22 -2.94 -7.98 -24.83
CA THR A 22 -4.12 -7.38 -24.22
C THR A 22 -4.61 -8.15 -23.00
N GLY A 23 -4.46 -9.48 -23.00
CA GLY A 23 -4.81 -10.28 -21.83
C GLY A 23 -3.77 -10.23 -20.71
N PHE A 24 -2.51 -10.01 -21.07
CA PHE A 24 -1.38 -9.92 -20.15
C PHE A 24 -1.22 -8.52 -19.53
N PHE A 25 -1.38 -7.46 -20.32
CA PHE A 25 -1.27 -6.07 -19.89
C PHE A 25 -2.67 -5.44 -19.75
N LEU A 26 -3.35 -5.75 -18.64
CA LEU A 26 -4.59 -5.05 -18.32
C LEU A 26 -4.31 -3.56 -18.09
N THR A 27 -5.01 -2.70 -18.83
CA THR A 27 -4.92 -1.24 -18.69
C THR A 27 -5.79 -0.78 -17.53
N ARG A 28 -5.19 -0.19 -16.49
CA ARG A 28 -5.94 0.57 -15.47
C ARG A 28 -6.11 2.01 -15.95
N PHE A 29 -7.25 2.60 -15.60
CA PHE A 29 -7.45 4.04 -15.70
C PHE A 29 -6.83 4.72 -14.47
N GLU A 30 -5.80 5.55 -14.69
CA GLU A 30 -5.23 6.40 -13.64
C GLU A 30 -6.13 7.61 -13.42
N VAL A 31 -6.54 7.82 -12.17
CA VAL A 31 -7.35 8.98 -11.79
C VAL A 31 -6.42 10.11 -11.37
N SER A 32 -6.54 11.26 -12.03
CA SER A 32 -5.69 12.45 -11.80
C SER A 32 -6.24 13.41 -10.74
N ASP A 33 -7.43 13.12 -10.19
CA ASP A 33 -8.03 13.87 -9.10
C ASP A 33 -7.12 13.90 -7.87
N LEU A 34 -7.12 15.02 -7.14
CA LEU A 34 -6.36 15.22 -5.92
C LEU A 34 -7.30 15.43 -4.73
N SER A 35 -6.89 14.94 -3.56
CA SER A 35 -7.48 15.33 -2.29
C SER A 35 -6.99 16.72 -1.88
N SER A 36 -7.81 17.44 -1.12
CA SER A 36 -7.53 18.81 -0.66
C SER A 36 -7.98 18.98 0.79
N CYS A 37 -7.34 19.92 1.49
CA CYS A 37 -7.69 20.27 2.85
C CYS A 37 -8.95 21.10 3.01
N GLN A 38 -9.40 21.77 1.95
CA GLN A 38 -10.55 22.65 2.02
C GLN A 38 -11.88 21.89 2.05
N VAL A 39 -11.89 20.61 1.66
CA VAL A 39 -13.11 19.82 1.51
C VAL A 39 -12.86 18.44 2.08
N THR A 40 -13.61 18.06 3.11
CA THR A 40 -13.55 16.69 3.62
C THR A 40 -14.21 15.72 2.62
N PRO A 41 -13.83 14.43 2.60
CA PRO A 41 -14.43 13.46 1.68
C PRO A 41 -15.97 13.36 1.82
N SER A 42 -16.48 13.53 3.03
CA SER A 42 -17.92 13.49 3.32
C SER A 42 -18.67 14.69 2.73
N GLU A 43 -18.08 15.90 2.78
CA GLU A 43 -18.66 17.13 2.21
C GLU A 43 -18.66 17.11 0.68
N ALA A 44 -17.60 16.58 0.06
CA ALA A 44 -17.50 16.44 -1.39
C ALA A 44 -18.59 15.53 -2.00
N ASN A 45 -19.13 14.60 -1.21
CA ASN A 45 -20.20 13.68 -1.63
C ASN A 45 -21.61 14.30 -1.50
N SER A 46 -21.74 15.46 -0.85
CA SER A 46 -22.97 16.25 -0.85
C SER A 46 -22.96 17.22 -2.04
N ASN A 47 -24.06 17.32 -2.80
CA ASN A 47 -24.16 18.19 -3.98
C ASN A 47 -23.53 19.57 -3.71
N PRO A 48 -22.71 20.13 -4.63
CA PRO A 48 -22.04 21.40 -4.40
C PRO A 48 -23.07 22.53 -4.39
N THR A 49 -23.66 22.83 -3.23
CA THR A 49 -24.41 24.05 -3.03
C THR A 49 -23.41 25.20 -2.99
N HIS A 50 -23.32 25.88 -4.13
CA HIS A 50 -22.76 27.21 -4.34
C HIS A 50 -22.30 27.95 -3.07
N LEU A 51 -20.99 28.26 -3.04
CA LEU A 51 -20.40 29.50 -2.52
C LEU A 51 -21.17 30.13 -1.35
N ARG A 52 -20.91 29.64 -0.13
CA ARG A 52 -21.03 30.50 1.06
C ARG A 52 -19.62 30.70 1.58
N GLY A 53 -19.05 31.87 1.25
CA GLY A 53 -17.73 32.28 1.72
C GLY A 53 -17.64 32.13 3.23
N VAL A 54 -16.81 31.20 3.67
CA VAL A 54 -16.33 31.16 5.04
C VAL A 54 -15.31 32.28 5.12
N HIS A 55 -15.62 33.30 5.93
CA HIS A 55 -14.71 34.38 6.26
C HIS A 55 -13.37 33.80 6.71
N GLU A 56 -12.30 34.16 6.02
CA GLU A 56 -10.93 34.06 6.54
C GLU A 56 -10.83 35.00 7.76
N ASP A 57 -11.07 34.46 8.94
CA ASP A 57 -10.47 35.05 10.14
C ASP A 57 -8.97 34.75 10.08
N VAL A 58 -8.17 35.80 9.98
CA VAL A 58 -6.72 35.76 10.06
C VAL A 58 -6.35 35.19 11.43
N ARG A 59 -6.05 33.88 11.47
CA ARG A 59 -5.58 33.16 12.66
C ARG A 59 -4.05 33.15 12.68
N ASP A 60 -3.51 33.11 13.89
CA ASP A 60 -2.07 33.13 14.16
C ASP A 60 -1.35 31.97 13.43
N PRO A 61 -0.23 32.19 12.72
CA PRO A 61 0.45 31.15 11.95
C PRO A 61 0.89 29.95 12.78
N ASP A 62 1.13 30.15 14.08
CA ASP A 62 1.55 29.09 15.02
C ASP A 62 0.40 28.13 15.41
N ASP A 63 -0.86 28.57 15.35
CA ASP A 63 -2.04 27.74 15.65
C ASP A 63 -2.50 26.91 14.44
N ALA A 64 -2.19 27.35 13.22
CA ALA A 64 -2.49 26.60 12.00
C ALA A 64 -1.58 25.37 11.80
N ALA A 65 -0.43 25.31 12.47
CA ALA A 65 0.55 24.23 12.32
C ALA A 65 0.20 22.94 13.09
N THR A 66 -0.70 23.04 14.09
CA THR A 66 -1.12 21.95 15.00
C THR A 66 -2.48 21.35 14.63
N GLU A 67 -3.39 22.08 13.98
CA GLU A 67 -4.75 21.58 13.72
C GLU A 67 -4.84 20.48 12.64
N GLY A 68 -3.82 20.35 11.77
CA GLY A 68 -3.87 19.42 10.65
C GLY A 68 -5.06 19.67 9.71
N CYS A 69 -5.20 18.83 8.70
CA CYS A 69 -6.13 19.04 7.60
C CYS A 69 -7.49 18.34 7.81
N TRP A 70 -7.49 17.00 7.78
CA TRP A 70 -8.70 16.20 8.04
C TRP A 70 -8.76 15.69 9.48
N MET A 71 -7.60 15.58 10.12
CA MET A 71 -7.44 15.23 11.52
C MET A 71 -6.32 16.06 12.15
N PRO A 72 -6.38 16.27 13.48
CA PRO A 72 -5.27 16.82 14.25
C PRO A 72 -3.99 16.04 13.97
N ARG A 73 -2.92 16.79 13.75
CA ARG A 73 -1.60 16.23 13.48
C ARG A 73 -1.03 15.62 14.75
N ARG A 74 -0.73 14.32 14.73
CA ARG A 74 -0.03 13.62 15.83
C ARG A 74 1.48 13.76 15.72
N PHE A 75 2.00 13.68 14.49
CA PHE A 75 3.44 13.78 14.24
C PHE A 75 3.74 14.89 13.25
N ARG A 76 4.68 15.75 13.61
CA ARG A 76 5.17 16.78 12.69
C ARG A 76 6.09 16.20 11.65
N ARG A 77 6.97 15.33 12.07
CA ARG A 77 8.06 14.85 11.26
C ARG A 77 7.97 13.35 11.10
N VAL A 78 8.27 12.87 9.90
CA VAL A 78 8.35 11.43 9.61
C VAL A 78 9.74 11.12 9.08
N VAL A 79 10.45 10.21 9.73
CA VAL A 79 11.68 9.60 9.20
C VAL A 79 11.29 8.27 8.58
N PHE A 80 11.46 8.17 7.28
CA PHE A 80 11.02 7.05 6.46
C PHE A 80 12.24 6.28 5.95
N VAL A 81 12.60 5.22 6.67
CA VAL A 81 13.75 4.35 6.36
C VAL A 81 13.24 3.14 5.60
N VAL A 82 13.60 3.06 4.32
CA VAL A 82 13.34 1.89 3.48
C VAL A 82 14.62 1.08 3.42
N ILE A 83 14.56 -0.18 3.85
CA ILE A 83 15.64 -1.16 3.66
C ILE A 83 15.11 -2.13 2.61
N ASP A 84 15.62 -2.02 1.38
CA ASP A 84 15.16 -2.81 0.25
C ASP A 84 15.25 -4.31 0.56
N ALA A 85 14.17 -5.03 0.27
CA ALA A 85 13.99 -6.45 0.54
C ALA A 85 14.11 -6.89 2.03
N LEU A 86 13.84 -5.99 2.99
CA LEU A 86 13.79 -6.35 4.41
C LEU A 86 12.59 -7.26 4.73
N ARG A 87 12.85 -8.57 4.72
CA ARG A 87 11.88 -9.60 5.10
C ARG A 87 11.46 -9.49 6.57
N PHE A 88 10.23 -9.90 6.86
CA PHE A 88 9.72 -9.92 8.22
C PHE A 88 10.55 -10.79 9.17
N ASP A 89 11.05 -11.94 8.71
CA ASP A 89 11.87 -12.86 9.51
C ASP A 89 13.33 -12.42 9.70
N PHE A 90 13.75 -11.33 9.05
CA PHE A 90 15.02 -10.65 9.35
C PHE A 90 14.88 -9.72 10.56
N ALA A 91 13.70 -9.12 10.73
CA ALA A 91 13.40 -8.19 11.82
C ALA A 91 12.82 -8.88 13.06
N ALA A 92 11.89 -9.82 12.87
CA ALA A 92 11.17 -10.48 13.95
C ALA A 92 11.97 -11.64 14.55
N ALA A 93 11.96 -11.74 15.89
CA ALA A 93 12.49 -12.91 16.59
C ALA A 93 11.57 -14.13 16.34
N GLY A 94 12.01 -15.03 15.44
CA GLY A 94 11.28 -16.26 15.12
C GLY A 94 11.37 -17.34 16.22
N PRO A 95 10.48 -18.36 16.17
CA PRO A 95 10.61 -19.56 17.00
C PRO A 95 11.98 -20.21 16.82
N SER A 96 12.55 -20.80 17.88
CA SER A 96 13.90 -21.38 17.87
C SER A 96 14.12 -22.45 16.78
N THR A 97 13.05 -23.08 16.29
CA THR A 97 13.08 -24.13 15.27
C THR A 97 13.21 -23.64 13.83
N GLN A 98 13.07 -22.33 13.57
CA GLN A 98 13.14 -21.72 12.23
C GLN A 98 14.28 -20.70 12.10
N ARG A 99 15.23 -20.68 13.05
CA ARG A 99 16.32 -19.70 13.03
C ARG A 99 17.36 -20.02 11.97
N SER A 100 17.67 -19.01 11.16
CA SER A 100 18.81 -19.00 10.27
C SER A 100 20.04 -18.50 11.02
N ALA A 101 21.19 -19.13 10.78
CA ALA A 101 22.47 -18.66 11.31
C ALA A 101 22.91 -17.31 10.72
N PHE A 102 22.29 -16.89 9.60
CA PHE A 102 22.70 -15.72 8.84
C PHE A 102 21.88 -14.47 9.15
N TYR A 103 20.55 -14.58 9.26
CA TYR A 103 19.68 -13.41 9.35
C TYR A 103 18.81 -13.34 10.60
N SER A 104 18.58 -14.45 11.32
CA SER A 104 17.78 -14.41 12.54
C SER A 104 18.52 -13.68 13.66
N ASP A 105 17.79 -12.87 14.43
CA ASP A 105 18.30 -12.10 15.57
C ASP A 105 19.45 -11.13 15.22
N ARG A 106 19.57 -10.70 13.95
CA ARG A 106 20.62 -9.75 13.48
C ARG A 106 20.22 -8.28 13.55
N LEU A 107 18.95 -7.99 13.82
CA LEU A 107 18.46 -6.65 14.12
C LEU A 107 17.97 -6.57 15.59
N PRO A 108 18.82 -6.91 16.60
CA PRO A 108 18.42 -6.97 17.99
C PRO A 108 17.82 -5.66 18.50
N VAL A 109 18.27 -4.51 17.98
CA VAL A 109 17.75 -3.19 18.38
C VAL A 109 16.23 -3.08 18.26
N LEU A 110 15.62 -3.74 17.28
CA LEU A 110 14.16 -3.72 17.09
C LEU A 110 13.46 -4.45 18.24
N ASN A 111 13.89 -5.66 18.54
CA ASN A 111 13.30 -6.49 19.60
C ASN A 111 13.59 -5.94 21.00
N GLU A 112 14.78 -5.38 21.20
CA GLU A 112 15.16 -4.69 22.43
C GLU A 112 14.27 -3.48 22.67
N THR A 113 14.04 -2.64 21.65
CA THR A 113 13.17 -1.47 21.74
C THR A 113 11.71 -1.86 22.01
N LEU A 114 11.19 -2.90 21.34
CA LEU A 114 9.84 -3.43 21.61
C LEU A 114 9.68 -3.92 23.05
N ALA A 115 10.73 -4.51 23.62
CA ALA A 115 10.70 -5.02 24.99
C ALA A 115 10.88 -3.92 26.04
N SER A 116 11.73 -2.92 25.77
CA SER A 116 12.03 -1.84 26.73
C SER A 116 10.99 -0.72 26.69
N GLU A 117 10.38 -0.47 25.53
CA GLU A 117 9.45 0.65 25.29
C GLU A 117 8.19 0.17 24.51
N PRO A 118 7.39 -0.76 25.09
CA PRO A 118 6.30 -1.44 24.37
C PRO A 118 5.15 -0.53 23.90
N GLU A 119 5.03 0.68 24.44
CA GLU A 119 4.03 1.67 23.99
C GLU A 119 4.52 2.55 22.84
N HIS A 120 5.84 2.62 22.66
CA HIS A 120 6.52 3.54 21.77
C HIS A 120 6.95 2.88 20.46
N ALA A 121 6.88 1.54 20.40
CA ALA A 121 7.37 0.76 19.28
C ALA A 121 6.34 -0.30 18.84
N LEU A 122 6.32 -0.58 17.54
CA LEU A 122 5.48 -1.62 16.96
C LEU A 122 6.21 -2.32 15.81
N LEU A 123 6.13 -3.65 15.74
CA LEU A 123 6.64 -4.44 14.62
C LEU A 123 5.50 -5.26 14.01
N LEU A 124 5.24 -5.05 12.73
CA LEU A 124 4.18 -5.69 11.96
C LEU A 124 4.75 -6.43 10.75
N LYS A 125 4.09 -7.53 10.36
CA LYS A 125 4.30 -8.12 9.04
C LYS A 125 3.63 -7.22 8.00
N PHE A 126 4.42 -6.74 7.06
CA PHE A 126 4.05 -5.70 6.10
C PHE A 126 3.93 -6.31 4.71
N VAL A 127 2.69 -6.57 4.28
CA VAL A 127 2.42 -7.46 3.14
C VAL A 127 2.35 -6.66 1.85
N ALA A 128 3.35 -6.85 1.00
CA ALA A 128 3.44 -6.24 -0.31
C ALA A 128 2.48 -6.91 -1.30
N ASP A 129 1.76 -6.10 -2.07
CA ASP A 129 1.01 -6.60 -3.23
C ASP A 129 1.95 -6.93 -4.39
N PRO A 130 1.81 -8.08 -5.06
CA PRO A 130 2.61 -8.39 -6.24
C PRO A 130 2.23 -7.51 -7.44
N PRO A 131 3.18 -7.21 -8.35
CA PRO A 131 4.58 -7.65 -8.33
C PRO A 131 5.41 -6.94 -7.25
N THR A 132 6.26 -7.73 -6.59
CA THR A 132 7.17 -7.30 -5.52
C THR A 132 8.45 -6.70 -6.09
N MET A 133 8.33 -5.73 -6.99
CA MET A 133 9.46 -4.98 -7.58
C MET A 133 9.55 -3.59 -6.97
N THR A 134 10.77 -3.15 -6.62
CA THR A 134 11.07 -1.87 -5.95
C THR A 134 10.22 -0.71 -6.44
N MET A 135 10.33 -0.32 -7.72
CA MET A 135 9.57 0.82 -8.28
C MET A 135 8.05 0.73 -8.06
N GLN A 136 7.47 -0.47 -8.17
CA GLN A 136 6.04 -0.70 -7.97
C GLN A 136 5.64 -0.56 -6.50
N ARG A 137 6.51 -1.03 -5.60
CA ARG A 137 6.32 -0.91 -4.17
C ARG A 137 6.45 0.54 -3.72
N LEU A 138 7.45 1.28 -4.21
CA LEU A 138 7.61 2.71 -3.94
C LEU A 138 6.37 3.52 -4.38
N LYS A 139 5.81 3.23 -5.56
CA LYS A 139 4.52 3.83 -6.00
C LYS A 139 3.40 3.53 -5.01
N GLY A 140 3.25 2.28 -4.58
CA GLY A 140 2.24 1.86 -3.61
C GLY A 140 2.41 2.53 -2.23
N LEU A 141 3.64 2.64 -1.74
CA LEU A 141 4.01 3.21 -0.43
C LEU A 141 3.75 4.71 -0.31
N THR A 142 3.49 5.40 -1.42
CA THR A 142 3.23 6.86 -1.42
C THR A 142 1.82 7.22 -1.90
N THR A 143 1.20 6.37 -2.73
CA THR A 143 -0.14 6.61 -3.32
C THR A 143 -1.25 5.83 -2.61
N GLY A 144 -0.91 4.71 -1.97
CA GLY A 144 -1.89 3.79 -1.38
C GLY A 144 -2.67 3.00 -2.43
N SER A 145 -2.18 2.99 -3.67
CA SER A 145 -2.81 2.33 -4.81
C SER A 145 -2.18 0.98 -5.12
N LEU A 146 -2.92 0.13 -5.82
CA LEU A 146 -2.43 -1.18 -6.26
C LEU A 146 -1.58 -1.05 -7.54
N PRO A 147 -0.51 -1.86 -7.68
CA PRO A 147 0.34 -1.84 -8.86
C PRO A 147 -0.43 -2.33 -10.09
N THR A 148 -0.01 -1.92 -11.29
CA THR A 148 -0.54 -2.44 -12.54
C THR A 148 0.58 -2.96 -13.43
N PHE A 149 0.28 -3.91 -14.30
CA PHE A 149 1.30 -4.47 -15.21
C PHE A 149 1.79 -3.47 -16.26
N LEU A 150 1.03 -2.41 -16.56
CA LEU A 150 1.50 -1.34 -17.44
C LEU A 150 2.56 -0.46 -16.79
N ASP A 151 2.50 -0.27 -15.48
CA ASP A 151 3.54 0.45 -14.76
C ASP A 151 4.92 -0.22 -15.02
N ILE A 152 4.96 -1.55 -15.17
CA ILE A 152 6.18 -2.32 -15.51
C ILE A 152 6.73 -1.97 -16.90
N LYS A 153 5.87 -1.67 -17.87
CA LYS A 153 6.30 -1.21 -19.21
C LYS A 153 6.92 0.18 -19.11
N ASP A 154 6.33 1.04 -18.29
CA ASP A 154 6.82 2.38 -18.06
C ASP A 154 8.07 2.38 -17.15
N ASN A 155 8.32 1.35 -16.33
CA ASN A 155 9.62 1.11 -15.67
C ASN A 155 10.78 1.06 -16.69
N MET A 156 10.52 0.61 -17.92
CA MET A 156 11.55 0.51 -18.96
C MET A 156 11.73 1.81 -19.76
N ALA A 157 10.87 2.81 -19.56
CA ALA A 157 10.94 4.11 -20.21
C ALA A 157 11.40 5.17 -19.19
N ALA A 158 12.48 5.88 -19.51
CA ALA A 158 13.21 6.80 -18.61
C ALA A 158 12.45 8.09 -18.17
N SER A 159 11.12 8.09 -18.07
CA SER A 159 10.33 9.27 -17.65
C SER A 159 8.97 8.91 -17.00
N SER A 160 8.99 8.12 -15.92
CA SER A 160 7.80 7.64 -15.19
C SER A 160 7.41 8.54 -14.00
N GLN A 161 7.33 9.86 -14.20
CA GLN A 161 6.89 10.75 -13.11
C GLN A 161 5.47 10.39 -12.65
N ILE A 162 5.30 10.19 -11.33
CA ILE A 162 4.00 9.83 -10.75
C ILE A 162 3.06 11.04 -10.84
N VAL A 163 1.96 10.87 -11.55
CA VAL A 163 0.95 11.92 -11.74
C VAL A 163 -0.19 11.81 -10.74
N GLU A 164 -0.39 10.64 -10.13
CA GLU A 164 -1.41 10.43 -9.13
C GLU A 164 -1.14 11.20 -7.84
N ASP A 165 -2.22 11.44 -7.10
CA ASP A 165 -2.13 11.97 -5.76
C ASP A 165 -1.28 11.08 -4.84
N ASN A 166 -0.42 11.68 -4.03
CA ASN A 166 0.52 10.96 -3.17
C ASN A 166 0.97 11.81 -1.97
N LEU A 167 1.51 11.14 -0.94
CA LEU A 167 1.95 11.79 0.30
C LEU A 167 2.97 12.92 0.08
N LEU A 168 3.95 12.72 -0.80
CA LEU A 168 5.01 13.71 -1.05
C LEU A 168 4.41 14.97 -1.67
N ARG A 169 3.53 14.82 -2.66
CA ARG A 169 2.81 15.94 -3.25
C ARG A 169 1.94 16.68 -2.25
N GLN A 170 1.23 15.95 -1.37
CA GLN A 170 0.39 16.56 -0.34
C GLN A 170 1.21 17.37 0.67
N LEU A 171 2.40 16.91 1.03
CA LEU A 171 3.36 17.69 1.84
C LEU A 171 3.79 18.96 1.09
N ARG A 172 4.20 18.83 -0.17
CA ARG A 172 4.68 19.96 -0.98
C ARG A 172 3.61 21.01 -1.27
N ALA A 173 2.37 20.59 -1.48
CA ALA A 173 1.24 21.50 -1.63
C ALA A 173 1.03 22.39 -0.39
N GLN A 174 1.41 21.90 0.79
CA GLN A 174 1.39 22.63 2.06
C GLN A 174 2.75 23.28 2.41
N GLN A 175 3.65 23.40 1.44
CA GLN A 175 5.01 23.97 1.60
C GLN A 175 5.89 23.24 2.62
N ARG A 176 5.59 21.97 2.92
CA ARG A 176 6.35 21.14 3.85
C ARG A 176 7.61 20.56 3.21
N GLY A 177 8.65 20.39 4.01
CA GLY A 177 9.98 19.94 3.54
C GLY A 177 10.02 18.44 3.28
N VAL A 178 10.46 18.03 2.10
CA VAL A 178 10.69 16.62 1.75
C VAL A 178 12.15 16.44 1.36
N VAL A 179 12.90 15.64 2.12
CA VAL A 179 14.32 15.39 1.90
C VAL A 179 14.53 13.91 1.60
N PHE A 180 15.27 13.61 0.54
CA PHE A 180 15.50 12.24 0.08
C PHE A 180 16.97 11.89 -0.05
N MET A 181 17.36 10.68 0.34
CA MET A 181 18.65 10.07 0.05
C MET A 181 18.51 8.57 -0.24
N GLY A 182 19.13 8.07 -1.31
CA GLY A 182 19.10 6.65 -1.67
C GLY A 182 19.03 6.38 -3.18
N ASP A 183 18.37 5.29 -3.54
CA ASP A 183 18.13 4.82 -4.91
C ASP A 183 17.56 5.89 -5.87
N ASP A 184 18.20 6.08 -7.03
CA ASP A 184 17.80 7.02 -8.07
C ASP A 184 16.43 6.73 -8.71
N THR A 185 15.83 5.56 -8.48
CA THR A 185 14.42 5.28 -8.79
C THR A 185 13.48 6.34 -8.18
N TRP A 186 13.74 6.77 -6.94
CA TRP A 186 12.95 7.83 -6.31
C TRP A 186 13.04 9.15 -7.07
N ASP A 187 14.21 9.47 -7.63
CA ASP A 187 14.40 10.68 -8.40
C ASP A 187 13.62 10.63 -9.72
N ALA A 188 13.64 9.48 -10.40
CA ALA A 188 12.84 9.27 -11.60
C ALA A 188 11.32 9.47 -11.34
N LEU A 189 10.82 8.96 -10.21
CA LEU A 189 9.40 8.99 -9.86
C LEU A 189 8.95 10.35 -9.28
N TYR A 190 9.76 10.98 -8.41
CA TYR A 190 9.33 12.09 -7.55
C TYR A 190 10.27 13.31 -7.55
N ALA A 191 11.17 13.47 -8.53
CA ALA A 191 12.13 14.60 -8.60
C ALA A 191 11.54 15.99 -8.26
N ARG A 192 10.28 16.24 -8.64
CA ARG A 192 9.60 17.52 -8.43
C ARG A 192 9.13 17.76 -7.00
N GLU A 193 9.02 16.69 -6.22
CA GLU A 193 8.48 16.75 -4.86
C GLU A 193 9.59 16.93 -3.81
N PHE A 194 10.87 16.80 -4.17
CA PHE A 194 11.98 16.96 -3.23
C PHE A 194 12.39 18.41 -3.01
N THR A 195 12.54 18.79 -1.75
CA THR A 195 13.21 20.02 -1.31
C THR A 195 14.72 19.88 -1.44
N ARG A 196 15.24 18.72 -1.06
CA ARG A 196 16.64 18.31 -1.23
C ARG A 196 16.68 16.82 -1.57
N LYS A 197 17.62 16.42 -2.42
CA LYS A 197 17.81 15.03 -2.83
C LYS A 197 19.28 14.64 -2.93
N PHE A 198 19.58 13.40 -2.58
CA PHE A 198 20.88 12.75 -2.70
C PHE A 198 20.68 11.36 -3.32
N ALA A 199 20.58 11.33 -4.65
CA ALA A 199 20.34 10.10 -5.42
C ALA A 199 21.65 9.40 -5.78
N PHE A 200 21.65 8.07 -5.75
CA PHE A 200 22.78 7.21 -6.08
C PHE A 200 22.38 6.16 -7.12
N ASP A 201 23.29 5.85 -8.06
CA ASP A 201 23.09 4.82 -9.09
C ASP A 201 22.90 3.45 -8.42
N SER A 202 21.77 2.81 -8.73
CA SER A 202 21.32 1.55 -8.10
C SER A 202 21.46 0.32 -9.01
N PHE A 203 21.81 0.48 -10.29
CA PHE A 203 21.71 -0.63 -11.25
C PHE A 203 22.70 -1.78 -10.98
N ASN A 204 23.83 -1.50 -10.31
CA ASN A 204 24.86 -2.50 -10.05
C ASN A 204 24.58 -3.27 -8.75
N VAL A 205 23.84 -4.38 -8.86
CA VAL A 205 23.53 -5.28 -7.72
C VAL A 205 24.75 -5.87 -7.01
N LYS A 206 25.95 -5.81 -7.62
CA LYS A 206 27.20 -6.25 -6.97
C LYS A 206 27.81 -5.18 -6.06
N ASP A 207 27.32 -3.95 -6.12
CA ASP A 207 27.70 -2.92 -5.17
C ASP A 207 26.89 -3.06 -3.89
N LEU A 208 27.48 -3.65 -2.87
CA LEU A 208 26.81 -3.91 -1.60
C LEU A 208 26.87 -2.73 -0.62
N HIS A 209 27.59 -1.63 -0.93
CA HIS A 209 27.95 -0.65 0.12
C HIS A 209 27.92 0.82 -0.30
N SER A 210 28.11 1.18 -1.57
CA SER A 210 28.28 2.61 -1.91
C SER A 210 26.99 3.41 -1.69
N VAL A 211 25.84 2.83 -2.04
CA VAL A 211 24.53 3.45 -1.81
C VAL A 211 24.28 3.63 -0.31
N ASP A 212 24.39 2.55 0.48
CA ASP A 212 24.17 2.60 1.93
C ASP A 212 25.09 3.60 2.65
N ARG A 213 26.38 3.67 2.26
CA ARG A 213 27.31 4.67 2.79
C ARG A 213 26.94 6.09 2.38
N GLY A 214 26.46 6.27 1.15
CA GLY A 214 25.93 7.54 0.65
C GLY A 214 24.73 8.01 1.49
N VAL A 215 23.75 7.13 1.68
CA VAL A 215 22.57 7.37 2.54
C VAL A 215 23.00 7.75 3.95
N THR A 216 23.87 6.95 4.57
CA THR A 216 24.38 7.17 5.94
C THR A 216 25.11 8.52 6.08
N THR A 217 25.86 8.93 5.05
CA THR A 217 26.60 10.20 5.04
C THR A 217 25.66 11.41 5.11
N HIS A 218 24.46 11.30 4.55
CA HIS A 218 23.49 12.40 4.50
C HIS A 218 22.39 12.31 5.57
N LEU A 219 22.01 11.11 6.00
CA LEU A 219 20.90 10.87 6.94
C LEU A 219 21.07 11.66 8.24
N PHE A 220 22.18 11.46 8.97
CA PHE A 220 22.36 12.09 10.28
C PHE A 220 22.51 13.63 10.18
N PRO A 221 23.30 14.19 9.24
CA PRO A 221 23.34 15.65 9.08
C PRO A 221 22.01 16.28 8.68
N GLU A 222 21.18 15.62 7.87
CA GLU A 222 19.86 16.14 7.51
C GLU A 222 18.86 16.03 8.68
N LEU A 223 18.97 14.98 9.51
CA LEU A 223 18.13 14.78 10.70
C LEU A 223 18.20 15.97 11.67
N HIS A 224 19.38 16.59 11.81
CA HIS A 224 19.61 17.76 12.67
C HIS A 224 19.16 19.09 12.07
N LYS A 225 18.69 19.12 10.82
CA LYS A 225 18.18 20.35 10.20
C LYS A 225 16.71 20.58 10.58
N PRO A 226 16.26 21.84 10.68
CA PRO A 226 14.88 22.14 11.10
C PRO A 226 13.84 22.08 9.97
N ASP A 227 14.27 22.03 8.71
CA ASP A 227 13.46 22.34 7.52
C ASP A 227 12.98 21.10 6.74
N TRP A 228 12.82 19.98 7.43
CA TRP A 228 12.19 18.77 6.90
C TRP A 228 10.94 18.39 7.70
N ASP A 229 9.96 17.84 6.98
CA ASP A 229 8.75 17.22 7.52
C ASP A 229 8.69 15.73 7.16
N LEU A 230 9.30 15.35 6.04
CA LEU A 230 9.51 13.96 5.63
C LEU A 230 10.97 13.78 5.20
N LEU A 231 11.69 12.88 5.88
CA LEU A 231 13.05 12.49 5.55
C LEU A 231 13.04 11.04 5.09
N ILE A 232 13.40 10.77 3.83
CA ILE A 232 13.40 9.44 3.22
C ILE A 232 14.84 8.95 3.05
N ALA A 233 15.15 7.79 3.63
CA ALA A 233 16.44 7.11 3.50
C ALA A 233 16.23 5.70 2.94
N HIS A 234 16.65 5.47 1.69
CA HIS A 234 16.46 4.18 1.02
C HIS A 234 17.80 3.45 0.86
N PHE A 235 17.98 2.39 1.65
CA PHE A 235 19.14 1.49 1.64
C PHE A 235 18.90 0.30 0.72
N LEU A 236 19.92 -0.11 -0.04
CA LEU A 236 19.81 -1.19 -1.04
C LEU A 236 20.65 -2.43 -0.68
N GLY A 237 21.57 -2.31 0.28
CA GLY A 237 22.55 -3.36 0.53
C GLY A 237 21.95 -4.72 0.86
N VAL A 238 20.80 -4.78 1.54
CA VAL A 238 20.11 -6.04 1.86
C VAL A 238 19.64 -6.74 0.58
N ASP A 239 18.88 -6.06 -0.29
CA ASP A 239 18.45 -6.60 -1.59
C ASP A 239 19.63 -7.00 -2.48
N HIS A 240 20.65 -6.13 -2.58
CA HIS A 240 21.85 -6.40 -3.38
C HIS A 240 22.62 -7.65 -2.92
N VAL A 241 22.70 -7.87 -1.60
CA VAL A 241 23.24 -9.12 -1.04
C VAL A 241 22.36 -10.30 -1.40
N GLY A 242 21.02 -10.15 -1.33
CA GLY A 242 20.05 -11.12 -1.81
C GLY A 242 20.38 -11.59 -3.23
N HIS A 243 20.40 -10.69 -4.21
CA HIS A 243 20.70 -11.03 -5.61
C HIS A 243 22.09 -11.63 -5.83
N THR A 244 23.10 -11.16 -5.10
CA THR A 244 24.50 -11.53 -5.36
C THR A 244 24.92 -12.81 -4.65
N HIS A 245 24.44 -13.02 -3.43
CA HIS A 245 24.91 -14.07 -2.52
C HIS A 245 23.79 -14.91 -1.90
N GLY A 246 22.53 -14.50 -2.04
CA GLY A 246 21.39 -15.10 -1.37
C GLY A 246 21.25 -14.69 0.10
N PRO A 247 20.04 -14.79 0.67
CA PRO A 247 19.76 -14.43 2.06
C PRO A 247 20.46 -15.34 3.08
N SER A 248 20.76 -16.58 2.71
CA SER A 248 21.47 -17.53 3.57
C SER A 248 22.98 -17.48 3.36
N SER A 249 23.57 -16.29 3.56
CA SER A 249 25.00 -16.05 3.36
C SER A 249 25.63 -15.22 4.48
N VAL A 250 26.95 -15.35 4.66
CA VAL A 250 27.71 -14.52 5.61
C VAL A 250 27.61 -13.03 5.28
N PHE A 251 27.47 -12.70 3.99
CA PHE A 251 27.30 -11.32 3.53
C PHE A 251 25.96 -10.75 3.99
N MET A 252 24.89 -11.56 4.06
CA MET A 252 23.60 -11.12 4.58
C MET A 252 23.71 -10.84 6.09
N ALA A 253 24.43 -11.68 6.82
CA ALA A 253 24.68 -11.46 8.24
C ALA A 253 25.42 -10.13 8.47
N GLU A 254 26.53 -9.91 7.77
CA GLU A 254 27.31 -8.66 7.87
C GLU A 254 26.48 -7.42 7.50
N LYS A 255 25.63 -7.55 6.48
CA LYS A 255 24.78 -6.44 6.03
C LYS A 255 23.66 -6.12 7.01
N LEU A 256 23.03 -7.13 7.61
CA LEU A 256 22.04 -6.91 8.67
C LEU A 256 22.68 -6.34 9.94
N ASP A 257 23.89 -6.78 10.30
CA ASP A 257 24.67 -6.18 11.39
C ASP A 257 24.98 -4.69 11.10
N GLU A 258 25.30 -4.33 9.85
CA GLU A 258 25.48 -2.93 9.41
C GLU A 258 24.17 -2.12 9.59
N MET A 259 23.04 -2.66 9.13
CA MET A 259 21.74 -2.01 9.29
C MET A 259 21.34 -1.86 10.76
N ASN A 260 21.61 -2.86 11.61
CA ASN A 260 21.40 -2.75 13.05
C ASN A 260 22.14 -1.54 13.65
N GLY A 261 23.43 -1.37 13.32
CA GLY A 261 24.21 -0.23 13.81
C GLY A 261 23.69 1.13 13.33
N VAL A 262 23.17 1.21 12.10
CA VAL A 262 22.51 2.44 11.60
C VAL A 262 21.23 2.72 12.40
N LEU A 263 20.41 1.70 12.65
CA LEU A 263 19.15 1.82 13.38
C LEU A 263 19.35 2.15 14.86
N GLU A 264 20.35 1.56 15.52
CA GLU A 264 20.75 1.92 16.90
C GLU A 264 21.08 3.40 17.00
N LYS A 265 21.92 3.90 16.09
CA LYS A 265 22.29 5.31 16.07
C LYS A 265 21.08 6.21 15.78
N LEU A 266 20.23 5.83 14.83
CA LEU A 266 19.04 6.61 14.49
C LEU A 266 18.06 6.70 15.66
N LEU A 267 17.76 5.58 16.33
CA LEU A 267 16.90 5.55 17.50
C LEU A 267 17.47 6.40 18.63
N GLN A 268 18.78 6.36 18.87
CA GLN A 268 19.44 7.19 19.86
C GLN A 268 19.31 8.69 19.53
N GLU A 269 19.56 9.09 18.29
CA GLU A 269 19.42 10.48 17.85
C GLU A 269 17.98 11.00 17.98
N LEU A 270 16.98 10.16 17.73
CA LEU A 270 15.57 10.50 17.92
C LEU A 270 15.19 10.65 19.40
N LYS A 271 15.72 9.78 20.27
CA LYS A 271 15.53 9.88 21.73
C LYS A 271 16.14 11.14 22.31
N ASP A 272 17.31 11.52 21.81
CA ASP A 272 18.05 12.71 22.23
C ASP A 272 17.49 14.01 21.60
N MET A 273 16.68 13.89 20.54
CA MET A 273 16.04 15.04 19.89
C MET A 273 15.05 15.73 20.84
N PRO A 274 15.17 17.06 21.06
CA PRO A 274 14.25 17.79 21.94
C PRO A 274 12.78 17.63 21.56
N ASP A 275 12.48 17.68 20.26
CA ASP A 275 11.14 17.55 19.70
C ASP A 275 10.86 16.11 19.21
N GLY A 276 11.55 15.11 19.74
CA GLY A 276 11.43 13.70 19.32
C GLY A 276 10.03 13.09 19.50
N GLU A 277 9.22 13.67 20.39
CA GLU A 277 7.79 13.32 20.60
C GLU A 277 6.95 13.61 19.34
N ASP A 278 7.34 14.61 18.54
CA ASP A 278 6.66 15.00 17.31
C ASP A 278 7.20 14.26 16.07
N VAL A 279 8.08 13.26 16.27
CA VAL A 279 8.69 12.48 15.19
C VAL A 279 8.19 11.05 15.19
N LEU A 280 7.73 10.58 14.03
CA LEU A 280 7.47 9.16 13.76
C LEU A 280 8.62 8.59 12.92
N LEU A 281 9.29 7.56 13.44
CA LEU A 281 10.18 6.71 12.66
C LEU A 281 9.39 5.54 12.09
N ALA A 282 9.51 5.32 10.79
CA ALA A 282 9.04 4.13 10.12
C ALA A 282 10.21 3.47 9.37
N VAL A 283 10.58 2.26 9.80
CA VAL A 283 11.59 1.40 9.17
C VAL A 283 10.85 0.25 8.50
N LEU A 284 11.03 0.05 7.19
CA LEU A 284 10.26 -0.91 6.43
C LEU A 284 11.07 -1.58 5.32
N GLY A 285 10.63 -2.79 4.95
CA GLY A 285 10.91 -3.35 3.64
C GLY A 285 9.82 -2.94 2.64
N ASP A 286 10.22 -2.59 1.43
CA ASP A 286 9.32 -2.38 0.31
C ASP A 286 8.87 -3.71 -0.32
N HIS A 287 9.67 -4.76 -0.22
CA HIS A 287 9.31 -6.15 -0.43
C HIS A 287 10.13 -7.10 0.46
N GLY A 288 9.92 -8.40 0.30
CA GLY A 288 10.82 -9.45 0.79
C GLY A 288 11.68 -10.04 -0.34
N MET A 289 12.18 -11.25 -0.18
CA MET A 289 12.94 -11.97 -1.20
C MET A 289 12.80 -13.47 -1.05
N SER A 290 12.81 -14.20 -2.16
CA SER A 290 12.86 -15.66 -2.20
C SER A 290 14.15 -16.20 -1.56
N ALA A 291 14.19 -17.51 -1.31
CA ALA A 291 15.37 -18.19 -0.76
C ALA A 291 16.64 -18.06 -1.64
N ASP A 292 16.48 -17.83 -2.94
CA ASP A 292 17.57 -17.60 -3.89
C ASP A 292 17.90 -16.09 -4.05
N GLY A 293 17.24 -15.22 -3.30
CA GLY A 293 17.46 -13.77 -3.34
C GLY A 293 16.76 -13.02 -4.47
N ASN A 294 15.88 -13.68 -5.22
CA ASN A 294 15.04 -13.02 -6.24
C ASN A 294 13.75 -12.46 -5.63
N HIS A 295 13.12 -11.53 -6.33
CA HIS A 295 11.80 -10.97 -6.00
C HIS A 295 11.01 -10.67 -7.29
N GLY A 296 9.81 -10.09 -7.17
CA GLY A 296 8.88 -9.82 -8.26
C GLY A 296 7.69 -10.79 -8.31
N GLY A 297 7.77 -11.91 -7.59
CA GLY A 297 6.71 -12.88 -7.42
C GLY A 297 5.75 -12.55 -6.26
N ALA A 298 5.03 -13.58 -5.83
CA ALA A 298 3.94 -13.49 -4.85
C ALA A 298 4.05 -14.54 -3.73
N SER A 299 5.23 -15.13 -3.53
CA SER A 299 5.44 -16.02 -2.39
C SER A 299 5.40 -15.24 -1.06
N ASP A 300 5.17 -15.94 0.05
CA ASP A 300 5.17 -15.31 1.38
C ASP A 300 6.51 -14.66 1.70
N ASP A 301 7.61 -15.29 1.28
CA ASP A 301 8.98 -14.78 1.42
C ASP A 301 9.23 -13.50 0.62
N GLU A 302 8.61 -13.37 -0.56
CA GLU A 302 8.73 -12.18 -1.42
C GLU A 302 7.78 -11.04 -1.01
N THR A 303 6.61 -11.38 -0.45
CA THR A 303 5.57 -10.40 -0.08
C THR A 303 5.66 -9.96 1.37
N GLY A 304 6.18 -10.82 2.26
CA GLY A 304 6.27 -10.59 3.70
C GLY A 304 7.47 -9.74 4.08
N ALA A 305 7.32 -8.41 3.98
CA ALA A 305 8.29 -7.44 4.46
C ALA A 305 8.07 -7.10 5.95
N ALA A 306 9.03 -6.41 6.56
CA ALA A 306 8.88 -5.85 7.90
C ALA A 306 8.35 -4.40 7.87
N LEU A 307 7.58 -4.02 8.89
CA LEU A 307 7.32 -2.63 9.25
C LEU A 307 7.54 -2.45 10.74
N PHE A 308 8.57 -1.68 11.11
CA PHE A 308 8.83 -1.24 12.45
C PHE A 308 8.51 0.26 12.58
N LEU A 309 7.71 0.61 13.57
CA LEU A 309 7.35 1.98 13.88
C LEU A 309 7.90 2.35 15.26
N TYR A 310 8.40 3.57 15.40
CA TYR A 310 8.83 4.12 16.68
C TYR A 310 8.47 5.59 16.80
N SER A 311 8.08 6.03 17.99
CA SER A 311 8.10 7.45 18.37
C SER A 311 8.46 7.57 19.84
N LYS A 312 9.07 8.69 20.22
CA LYS A 312 9.24 9.01 21.63
C LYS A 312 7.88 9.21 22.32
N ALA A 313 6.85 9.62 21.57
CA ALA A 313 5.48 9.65 22.06
C ALA A 313 4.85 8.25 22.01
N SER A 314 3.90 8.00 22.90
CA SER A 314 3.14 6.75 22.90
C SER A 314 2.42 6.55 21.55
N LEU A 315 2.71 5.45 20.87
CA LEU A 315 2.08 5.04 19.61
C LEU A 315 0.74 4.36 19.87
N VAL A 316 0.69 3.51 20.91
CA VAL A 316 -0.42 2.61 21.24
C VAL A 316 -0.77 2.67 22.72
N ALA A 317 -2.06 2.53 23.04
CA ALA A 317 -2.58 2.63 24.40
C ALA A 317 -2.45 1.31 25.21
N THR A 318 -1.30 0.63 25.14
CA THR A 318 -1.07 -0.68 25.78
C THR A 318 -0.28 -0.63 27.09
N GLY A 319 0.18 0.54 27.53
CA GLY A 319 0.88 0.69 28.81
C GLY A 319 0.68 2.05 29.47
N GLY A 320 1.46 2.32 30.52
CA GLY A 320 1.31 3.49 31.40
C GLY A 320 0.19 3.31 32.44
N GLU A 321 -0.22 4.41 33.08
CA GLU A 321 -1.38 4.46 33.99
C GLU A 321 -2.71 4.55 33.21
N VAL A 322 -2.90 3.68 32.21
CA VAL A 322 -4.17 3.55 31.48
C VAL A 322 -5.13 2.61 32.22
N ASP A 323 -6.44 2.88 32.08
CA ASP A 323 -7.48 2.01 32.65
C ASP A 323 -7.47 0.61 32.02
N ASP A 324 -7.78 -0.42 32.80
CA ASP A 324 -7.74 -1.83 32.39
C ASP A 324 -8.66 -2.12 31.19
N GLU A 325 -9.82 -1.47 31.10
CA GLU A 325 -10.76 -1.65 29.98
C GLU A 325 -10.14 -1.15 28.67
N LEU A 326 -9.54 0.04 28.68
CA LEU A 326 -8.85 0.61 27.51
C LEU A 326 -7.71 -0.31 27.05
N ARG A 327 -6.92 -0.82 28.01
CA ARG A 327 -5.79 -1.71 27.72
C ARG A 327 -6.24 -3.03 27.09
N GLU A 328 -7.32 -3.65 27.59
CA GLU A 328 -7.88 -4.87 26.99
C GLU A 328 -8.28 -4.64 25.52
N TYR A 329 -8.99 -3.55 25.22
CA TYR A 329 -9.34 -3.22 23.84
C TYR A 329 -8.12 -2.92 22.97
N ALA A 330 -7.12 -2.20 23.51
CA ALA A 330 -5.90 -1.85 22.79
C ALA A 330 -5.07 -3.09 22.43
N GLU A 331 -4.83 -4.00 23.39
CA GLU A 331 -4.14 -5.28 23.18
C GLU A 331 -4.86 -6.11 22.10
N ARG A 332 -6.19 -6.14 22.14
CA ARG A 332 -7.01 -6.89 21.19
C ARG A 332 -6.98 -6.32 19.76
N ILE A 333 -6.99 -5.00 19.64
CA ILE A 333 -6.83 -4.29 18.34
C ILE A 333 -5.40 -4.51 17.81
N LEU A 334 -4.39 -4.52 18.68
CA LEU A 334 -3.01 -4.77 18.30
C LEU A 334 -2.80 -6.20 17.80
N ASP A 335 -3.33 -7.19 18.52
CA ASP A 335 -3.23 -8.60 18.16
C ASP A 335 -3.94 -8.92 16.84
N SER A 336 -5.05 -8.24 16.56
CA SER A 336 -5.73 -8.31 15.27
C SER A 336 -5.04 -7.49 14.16
N SER A 337 -3.95 -6.78 14.43
CA SER A 337 -3.25 -5.94 13.45
C SER A 337 -1.80 -6.37 13.20
N ARG A 338 -1.42 -7.61 13.56
CA ARG A 338 -0.03 -8.12 13.42
C ARG A 338 0.45 -8.23 11.97
N GLU A 339 -0.48 -8.36 11.02
CA GLU A 339 -0.22 -8.40 9.58
C GLU A 339 -1.06 -7.31 8.90
N VAL A 340 -0.41 -6.43 8.14
CA VAL A 340 -1.06 -5.30 7.46
C VAL A 340 -0.62 -5.20 5.99
N PRO A 341 -1.55 -4.96 5.05
CA PRO A 341 -1.21 -4.61 3.67
C PRO A 341 -0.32 -3.37 3.57
N GLN A 342 0.61 -3.32 2.61
CA GLN A 342 1.48 -2.15 2.43
C GLN A 342 0.73 -0.85 2.15
N VAL A 343 -0.36 -0.95 1.40
CA VAL A 343 -1.20 0.19 1.05
C VAL A 343 -1.84 0.85 2.27
N ASP A 344 -1.94 0.16 3.41
CA ASP A 344 -2.53 0.68 4.66
C ASP A 344 -1.63 1.74 5.33
N LEU A 345 -0.33 1.76 4.98
CA LEU A 345 0.59 2.76 5.50
C LEU A 345 0.25 4.18 5.03
N VAL A 346 -0.26 4.33 3.80
CA VAL A 346 -0.52 5.64 3.20
C VAL A 346 -1.62 6.44 3.90
N PRO A 347 -2.84 5.91 4.12
CA PRO A 347 -3.88 6.63 4.84
C PRO A 347 -3.49 6.84 6.31
N THR A 348 -2.72 5.91 6.88
CA THR A 348 -2.16 6.01 8.23
C THR A 348 -1.24 7.22 8.36
N LEU A 349 -0.19 7.30 7.54
CA LEU A 349 0.76 8.42 7.56
C LEU A 349 0.10 9.74 7.19
N ALA A 350 -0.85 9.73 6.25
CA ALA A 350 -1.60 10.92 5.88
C ALA A 350 -2.32 11.51 7.11
N LEU A 351 -3.18 10.73 7.76
CA LEU A 351 -3.97 11.24 8.89
C LEU A 351 -3.09 11.55 10.12
N LEU A 352 -2.09 10.72 10.44
CA LEU A 352 -1.15 11.00 11.54
C LEU A 352 -0.35 12.30 11.32
N SER A 353 -0.05 12.62 10.07
CA SER A 353 0.68 13.83 9.68
C SER A 353 -0.22 15.05 9.46
N GLY A 354 -1.54 14.92 9.71
CA GLY A 354 -2.52 15.97 9.46
C GLY A 354 -2.66 16.32 7.97
N LEU A 355 -2.49 15.36 7.07
CA LEU A 355 -2.66 15.50 5.62
C LEU A 355 -4.01 14.90 5.17
N PRO A 356 -4.52 15.30 3.99
CA PRO A 356 -5.61 14.57 3.39
C PRO A 356 -5.08 13.23 2.84
N ILE A 357 -5.92 12.18 2.87
CA ILE A 357 -5.55 10.88 2.30
C ILE A 357 -5.50 11.03 0.77
N PRO A 358 -4.43 10.57 0.10
CA PRO A 358 -4.33 10.62 -1.36
C PRO A 358 -5.58 10.08 -2.06
N PHE A 359 -6.06 10.79 -3.08
CA PHE A 359 -7.35 10.51 -3.71
C PHE A 359 -7.49 9.05 -4.17
N GLY A 360 -6.44 8.47 -4.75
CA GLY A 360 -6.44 7.12 -5.30
C GLY A 360 -6.15 6.00 -4.30
N ASN A 361 -6.05 6.31 -3.00
CA ASN A 361 -5.78 5.32 -1.96
C ASN A 361 -6.90 4.27 -1.88
N LEU A 362 -6.50 3.02 -1.64
CA LEU A 362 -7.35 1.85 -1.40
C LEU A 362 -7.08 1.18 -0.06
N GLY A 363 -6.00 1.56 0.63
CA GLY A 363 -5.67 1.01 1.94
C GLY A 363 -6.60 1.48 3.05
N SER A 364 -6.56 0.75 4.16
CA SER A 364 -7.17 1.11 5.45
C SER A 364 -6.14 1.73 6.38
N ILE A 365 -6.54 2.56 7.34
CA ILE A 365 -5.63 2.95 8.43
C ILE A 365 -5.23 1.74 9.29
N ILE A 366 -4.02 1.78 9.86
CA ILE A 366 -3.54 0.84 10.88
C ILE A 366 -4.25 1.17 12.21
N PRO A 367 -5.19 0.34 12.69
CA PRO A 367 -6.15 0.75 13.73
C PRO A 367 -5.52 1.06 15.09
N SER A 368 -4.49 0.31 15.47
CA SER A 368 -3.79 0.48 16.75
C SER A 368 -3.20 1.89 16.91
N LEU A 369 -2.80 2.54 15.81
CA LEU A 369 -2.24 3.89 15.82
C LEU A 369 -3.31 5.00 15.91
N PHE A 370 -4.60 4.66 15.91
CA PHE A 370 -5.69 5.63 16.09
C PHE A 370 -6.56 5.34 17.31
N PHE A 371 -6.35 4.18 17.97
CA PHE A 371 -6.96 3.81 19.23
C PHE A 371 -6.15 4.38 20.41
N VAL A 372 -6.10 5.70 20.50
CA VAL A 372 -5.43 6.44 21.58
C VAL A 372 -6.38 7.55 22.04
N PRO A 373 -6.63 7.71 23.36
CA PRO A 373 -7.49 8.79 23.85
C PRO A 373 -6.81 10.17 23.63
N PRO A 374 -7.59 11.25 23.40
CA PRO A 374 -7.04 12.60 23.29
C PRO A 374 -6.32 13.03 24.59
N PRO A 375 -5.27 13.87 24.52
CA PRO A 375 -4.53 14.32 25.71
C PRO A 375 -5.39 15.04 26.78
N THR A 376 -6.49 15.66 26.37
CA THR A 376 -7.35 16.49 27.23
C THR A 376 -8.26 15.70 28.17
N THR A 377 -8.47 14.39 27.95
CA THR A 377 -9.39 13.58 28.77
C THR A 377 -8.84 13.23 30.15
N GLN A 378 -7.56 13.51 30.44
CA GLN A 378 -6.95 13.23 31.74
C GLN A 378 -7.18 14.31 32.81
N THR A 379 -7.82 15.46 32.49
CA THR A 379 -7.86 16.62 33.42
C THR A 379 -9.24 17.15 33.84
N SER A 380 -10.36 16.62 33.35
CA SER A 380 -11.68 17.14 33.74
C SER A 380 -12.24 16.48 35.00
N VAL A 381 -11.94 17.10 36.15
CA VAL A 381 -12.72 16.96 37.39
C VAL A 381 -14.18 17.36 37.09
N GLY A 382 -15.09 16.39 37.00
CA GLY A 382 -16.54 16.67 36.97
C GLY A 382 -17.41 15.80 36.06
N GLY A 383 -16.85 14.89 35.27
CA GLY A 383 -17.61 13.93 34.46
C GLY A 383 -16.69 13.16 33.53
N GLU A 384 -16.12 12.06 34.01
CA GLU A 384 -15.17 11.25 33.25
C GLU A 384 -15.88 10.54 32.10
N GLU A 385 -15.64 11.01 30.87
CA GLU A 385 -15.87 10.23 29.66
C GLU A 385 -14.90 9.02 29.70
N SER A 386 -15.42 7.80 29.45
CA SER A 386 -14.58 6.60 29.42
C SER A 386 -13.45 6.78 28.40
N SER A 387 -12.20 6.58 28.82
CA SER A 387 -11.02 6.68 27.97
C SER A 387 -11.08 5.72 26.78
N ALA A 388 -11.68 4.53 26.97
CA ALA A 388 -11.95 3.56 25.91
C ALA A 388 -12.97 4.10 24.90
N VAL A 389 -14.04 4.77 25.34
CA VAL A 389 -15.01 5.42 24.43
C VAL A 389 -14.31 6.52 23.62
N ALA A 390 -13.50 7.37 24.25
CA ALA A 390 -12.76 8.42 23.55
C ALA A 390 -11.75 7.85 22.53
N ALA A 391 -11.04 6.77 22.87
CA ALA A 391 -10.13 6.08 21.94
C ALA A 391 -10.90 5.49 20.74
N PHE A 392 -12.07 4.90 20.98
CA PHE A 392 -12.94 4.41 19.92
C PHE A 392 -13.51 5.53 19.02
N GLN A 393 -13.85 6.69 19.58
CA GLN A 393 -14.29 7.84 18.79
C GLN A 393 -13.17 8.32 17.86
N SER A 394 -11.93 8.41 18.36
CA SER A 394 -10.74 8.73 17.55
C SER A 394 -10.56 7.73 16.41
N LEU A 395 -10.56 6.44 16.72
CA LEU A 395 -10.44 5.36 15.73
C LEU A 395 -11.56 5.42 14.68
N ASN A 396 -12.81 5.54 15.11
CA ASN A 396 -13.96 5.60 14.20
C ASN A 396 -13.94 6.83 13.30
N ARG A 397 -13.48 7.99 13.81
CA ARG A 397 -13.31 9.20 13.00
C ARG A 397 -12.27 8.99 11.88
N ALA A 398 -11.13 8.38 12.20
CA ALA A 398 -10.10 8.09 11.22
C ALA A 398 -10.57 7.08 10.16
N LEU A 399 -11.21 5.98 10.59
CA LEU A 399 -11.83 5.00 9.69
C LEU A 399 -12.88 5.63 8.79
N ARG A 400 -13.71 6.54 9.33
CA ARG A 400 -14.75 7.22 8.56
C ARG A 400 -14.18 8.07 7.43
N LEU A 401 -13.15 8.86 7.71
CA LEU A 401 -12.46 9.68 6.71
C LEU A 401 -11.84 8.83 5.61
N ASN A 402 -11.19 7.72 5.98
CA ASN A 402 -10.62 6.77 5.05
C ASN A 402 -11.70 6.10 4.18
N LEU A 403 -12.79 5.66 4.79
CA LEU A 403 -13.92 5.04 4.09
C LEU A 403 -14.55 6.01 3.09
N ASP A 404 -14.81 7.25 3.50
CA ASP A 404 -15.40 8.24 2.61
C ASP A 404 -14.46 8.61 1.45
N GLN A 405 -13.14 8.63 1.68
CA GLN A 405 -12.16 8.80 0.62
C GLN A 405 -12.19 7.62 -0.37
N VAL A 406 -12.12 6.37 0.11
CA VAL A 406 -12.15 5.18 -0.75
C VAL A 406 -13.46 5.11 -1.54
N ARG A 407 -14.60 5.39 -0.90
CA ARG A 407 -15.90 5.41 -1.56
C ARG A 407 -15.95 6.48 -2.66
N ARG A 408 -15.43 7.69 -2.39
CA ARG A 408 -15.32 8.77 -3.38
C ARG A 408 -14.44 8.36 -4.57
N TYR A 409 -13.32 7.68 -4.33
CA TYR A 409 -12.47 7.14 -5.38
C TYR A 409 -13.20 6.09 -6.24
N LEU A 410 -13.85 5.10 -5.61
CA LEU A 410 -14.58 4.04 -6.32
C LEU A 410 -15.73 4.60 -7.15
N PHE A 411 -16.47 5.59 -6.62
CA PHE A 411 -17.51 6.29 -7.36
C PHE A 411 -16.95 6.98 -8.61
N ARG A 412 -15.87 7.77 -8.45
CA ARG A 412 -15.18 8.44 -9.56
C ARG A 412 -14.62 7.45 -10.60
N TYR A 413 -14.12 6.31 -10.14
CA TYR A 413 -13.61 5.26 -11.02
C TYR A 413 -14.75 4.59 -11.80
N SER A 414 -15.87 4.31 -11.14
CA SER A 414 -17.05 3.67 -11.74
C SER A 414 -17.69 4.47 -12.88
N SER A 415 -17.47 5.80 -12.91
CA SER A 415 -17.99 6.66 -13.98
C SER A 415 -17.22 6.52 -15.29
N GLU A 416 -15.96 6.05 -15.25
CA GLU A 416 -15.07 5.89 -16.41
C GLU A 416 -14.84 4.43 -16.77
N SER A 417 -14.94 3.53 -15.79
CA SER A 417 -14.63 2.12 -15.94
C SER A 417 -15.66 1.25 -15.24
N LYS A 418 -15.93 0.07 -15.80
CA LYS A 418 -16.93 -0.85 -15.27
C LYS A 418 -16.38 -1.61 -14.07
N LEU A 419 -16.94 -1.34 -12.89
CA LEU A 419 -16.75 -2.19 -11.73
C LEU A 419 -17.70 -3.41 -11.79
N PRO A 420 -17.30 -4.58 -11.24
CA PRO A 420 -18.19 -5.70 -11.04
C PRO A 420 -19.42 -5.30 -10.20
N GLU A 421 -20.58 -5.24 -10.83
CA GLU A 421 -21.85 -4.74 -10.24
C GLU A 421 -22.15 -5.40 -8.89
N ARG A 422 -22.08 -6.74 -8.81
CA ARG A 422 -22.34 -7.47 -7.56
C ARG A 422 -21.41 -7.10 -6.41
N ALA A 423 -20.13 -6.87 -6.69
CA ALA A 423 -19.16 -6.53 -5.66
C ALA A 423 -19.33 -5.08 -5.21
N TYR A 424 -19.64 -4.18 -6.15
CA TYR A 424 -19.94 -2.79 -5.84
C TYR A 424 -21.26 -2.64 -5.04
N ASP A 425 -22.31 -3.38 -5.41
CA ASP A 425 -23.57 -3.45 -4.66
C ASP A 425 -23.36 -3.98 -3.23
N HIS A 426 -22.44 -4.94 -3.06
CA HIS A 426 -22.08 -5.45 -1.74
C HIS A 426 -21.45 -4.35 -0.87
N LEU A 427 -20.53 -3.55 -1.43
CA LEU A 427 -19.94 -2.40 -0.73
C LEU A 427 -21.01 -1.37 -0.33
N GLU A 428 -21.94 -1.04 -1.22
CA GLU A 428 -23.03 -0.10 -0.89
C GLU A 428 -23.96 -0.66 0.21
N LYS A 429 -24.18 -1.98 0.24
CA LYS A 429 -24.90 -2.61 1.37
C LYS A 429 -24.14 -2.45 2.69
N LEU A 430 -22.83 -2.73 2.71
CA LEU A 430 -21.99 -2.53 3.90
C LEU A 430 -22.02 -1.06 4.36
N PHE A 431 -22.02 -0.11 3.41
CA PHE A 431 -22.14 1.31 3.74
C PHE A 431 -23.48 1.66 4.41
N VAL A 432 -24.59 1.08 3.94
CA VAL A 432 -25.91 1.24 4.58
C VAL A 432 -25.91 0.66 5.99
N ASP A 433 -25.30 -0.51 6.21
CA ASP A 433 -25.19 -1.14 7.53
C ASP A 433 -24.38 -0.24 8.50
N ILE A 434 -23.28 0.36 8.03
CA ILE A 434 -22.49 1.35 8.78
C ILE A 434 -23.35 2.56 9.16
N LYS A 435 -24.12 3.11 8.21
CA LYS A 435 -25.04 4.23 8.48
C LYS A 435 -26.10 3.89 9.53
N ASN A 436 -26.55 2.65 9.59
CA ASN A 436 -27.50 2.22 10.61
C ASN A 436 -26.88 2.23 12.01
N VAL A 437 -25.61 1.82 12.16
CA VAL A 437 -24.89 1.88 13.45
C VAL A 437 -24.61 3.32 13.85
N GLU A 438 -24.17 4.17 12.92
CA GLU A 438 -23.99 5.61 13.15
C GLU A 438 -25.29 6.24 13.67
N LYS A 439 -26.43 5.92 13.05
CA LYS A 439 -27.74 6.39 13.49
C LYS A 439 -28.10 5.92 14.91
N GLN A 440 -27.78 4.67 15.27
CA GLN A 440 -28.00 4.18 16.64
C GLN A 440 -27.16 4.96 17.67
N LEU A 441 -25.90 5.27 17.34
CA LEU A 441 -25.04 6.11 18.18
C LEU A 441 -25.56 7.55 18.28
N GLU A 442 -26.09 8.11 17.20
CA GLU A 442 -26.73 9.44 17.20
C GLU A 442 -28.02 9.47 18.04
N GLU A 443 -28.87 8.44 17.97
CA GLU A 443 -30.09 8.33 18.77
C GLU A 443 -29.78 8.23 20.28
N LEU A 444 -28.70 7.55 20.65
CA LEU A 444 -28.19 7.49 22.03
C LEU A 444 -27.62 8.83 22.50
N HIS A 445 -27.00 9.62 21.61
CA HIS A 445 -26.52 10.97 21.92
C HIS A 445 -27.66 12.01 22.00
N GLY A 446 -28.55 12.03 21.01
CA GLY A 446 -29.59 13.05 20.83
C GLY A 446 -30.75 12.97 21.83
N SER A 447 -30.85 11.87 22.60
CA SER A 447 -31.85 11.69 23.64
C SER A 447 -31.51 12.34 24.99
N LYS A 448 -30.32 12.96 25.15
CA LYS A 448 -29.88 13.60 26.41
C LYS A 448 -29.21 14.96 26.17
N PRO A 449 -29.74 16.09 26.68
CA PRO A 449 -29.05 17.37 26.62
C PRO A 449 -28.04 17.47 27.78
N SER A 450 -26.76 17.64 27.45
CA SER A 450 -25.63 17.88 28.38
C SER A 450 -25.11 16.69 29.21
N SER A 451 -23.93 16.21 28.79
CA SER A 451 -22.77 15.80 29.61
C SER A 451 -23.01 14.87 30.80
N ALA A 452 -23.19 13.59 30.49
CA ALA A 452 -22.59 12.43 31.15
C ALA A 452 -23.46 11.24 30.76
N TYR A 453 -22.92 10.34 29.94
CA TYR A 453 -23.51 9.02 29.84
C TYR A 453 -23.68 8.46 31.23
N SER A 454 -24.84 7.88 31.53
CA SER A 454 -24.93 7.17 32.81
C SER A 454 -23.93 6.01 32.74
N LYS A 455 -23.31 5.63 33.86
CA LYS A 455 -22.39 4.47 33.87
C LYS A 455 -23.02 3.20 33.28
N ALA A 456 -24.36 3.11 33.26
CA ALA A 456 -25.11 2.01 32.66
C ALA A 456 -25.12 2.01 31.12
N ASP A 457 -24.87 3.16 30.47
CA ASP A 457 -24.87 3.28 29.00
C ASP A 457 -23.50 2.93 28.39
N ILE A 458 -22.41 3.01 29.17
CA ILE A 458 -21.02 2.82 28.71
C ILE A 458 -20.80 1.47 28.00
N PRO A 459 -21.26 0.31 28.54
CA PRO A 459 -21.05 -0.97 27.85
C PRO A 459 -21.74 -1.06 26.49
N LEU A 460 -22.91 -0.44 26.34
CA LEU A 460 -23.62 -0.40 25.06
C LEU A 460 -22.89 0.51 24.06
N LEU A 461 -22.38 1.66 24.51
CA LEU A 461 -21.62 2.58 23.67
C LEU A 461 -20.33 1.96 23.16
N LEU A 462 -19.55 1.33 24.04
CA LEU A 462 -18.33 0.62 23.66
C LEU A 462 -18.61 -0.46 22.62
N ARG A 463 -19.67 -1.24 22.82
CA ARG A 463 -20.08 -2.27 21.86
C ARG A 463 -20.46 -1.68 20.49
N LEU A 464 -21.22 -0.58 20.46
CA LEU A 464 -21.63 0.06 19.21
C LEU A 464 -20.45 0.72 18.49
N HIS A 465 -19.55 1.36 19.23
CA HIS A 465 -18.33 1.92 18.68
C HIS A 465 -17.38 0.87 18.14
N GLU A 466 -17.24 -0.27 18.82
CA GLU A 466 -16.47 -1.40 18.35
C GLU A 466 -17.10 -2.00 17.09
N ASP A 467 -18.42 -2.19 17.06
CA ASP A 467 -19.14 -2.69 15.89
C ASP A 467 -18.98 -1.75 14.69
N LEU A 468 -19.09 -0.43 14.92
CA LEU A 468 -18.83 0.58 13.88
C LEU A 468 -17.41 0.47 13.33
N ALA A 469 -16.40 0.34 14.19
CA ALA A 469 -15.01 0.20 13.75
C ALA A 469 -14.82 -1.05 12.89
N LYS A 470 -15.40 -2.19 13.32
CA LYS A 470 -15.36 -3.45 12.57
C LYS A 470 -16.04 -3.34 11.20
N GLN A 471 -17.22 -2.74 11.13
CA GLN A 471 -17.93 -2.60 9.86
C GLN A 471 -17.20 -1.67 8.88
N GLN A 472 -16.64 -0.55 9.36
CA GLN A 472 -15.85 0.36 8.52
C GLN A 472 -14.57 -0.31 7.99
N GLN A 473 -13.85 -1.06 8.83
CA GLN A 473 -12.70 -1.87 8.39
C GLN A 473 -13.11 -2.93 7.37
N ASN A 474 -14.27 -3.59 7.57
CA ASN A 474 -14.76 -4.58 6.64
C ASN A 474 -15.05 -3.97 5.26
N TYR A 475 -15.68 -2.80 5.21
CA TYR A 475 -15.87 -2.06 3.96
C TYR A 475 -14.54 -1.78 3.25
N LEU A 476 -13.54 -1.26 3.97
CA LEU A 476 -12.23 -0.93 3.41
C LEU A 476 -11.50 -2.18 2.87
N ARG A 477 -11.58 -3.30 3.59
CA ARG A 477 -10.99 -4.58 3.14
C ARG A 477 -11.68 -5.14 1.90
N GLU A 478 -13.00 -5.11 1.85
CA GLU A 478 -13.77 -5.53 0.67
C GLU A 478 -13.48 -4.61 -0.53
N ALA A 479 -13.29 -3.30 -0.31
CA ALA A 479 -12.90 -2.36 -1.35
C ALA A 479 -11.48 -2.66 -1.89
N LEU A 480 -10.52 -2.97 -1.02
CA LEU A 480 -9.19 -3.40 -1.43
C LEU A 480 -9.23 -4.74 -2.19
N SER A 481 -10.03 -5.69 -1.72
CA SER A 481 -10.25 -6.99 -2.37
C SER A 481 -10.84 -6.82 -3.78
N LEU A 482 -11.83 -5.94 -3.93
CA LEU A 482 -12.37 -5.55 -5.23
C LEU A 482 -11.27 -4.99 -6.12
N GLY A 483 -10.44 -4.08 -5.60
CA GLY A 483 -9.31 -3.53 -6.33
C GLY A 483 -8.33 -4.59 -6.83
N ARG A 484 -7.92 -5.53 -5.97
CA ARG A 484 -7.06 -6.67 -6.33
C ARG A 484 -7.71 -7.53 -7.41
N SER A 485 -9.01 -7.77 -7.31
CA SER A 485 -9.74 -8.57 -8.30
C SER A 485 -9.79 -7.94 -9.70
N ILE A 486 -9.56 -6.64 -9.83
CA ILE A 486 -9.62 -5.92 -11.11
C ILE A 486 -8.22 -5.62 -11.64
N TRP A 487 -7.30 -5.21 -10.77
CA TRP A 487 -6.02 -4.62 -11.19
C TRP A 487 -4.82 -5.57 -11.07
N THR A 488 -4.94 -6.69 -10.34
CA THR A 488 -3.85 -7.64 -10.14
C THR A 488 -4.16 -9.01 -10.75
N GLN A 489 -4.89 -9.07 -11.86
CA GLN A 489 -5.28 -10.31 -12.53
C GLN A 489 -4.82 -10.35 -13.99
N PHE A 490 -4.75 -11.56 -14.55
CA PHE A 490 -4.53 -11.77 -15.98
C PHE A 490 -5.84 -12.19 -16.64
N ASP A 491 -6.11 -11.69 -17.85
CA ASP A 491 -7.15 -12.29 -18.70
C ASP A 491 -6.55 -13.51 -19.41
N LEU A 492 -6.62 -14.63 -18.69
CA LEU A 492 -6.13 -15.92 -19.16
C LEU A 492 -6.87 -16.44 -20.39
N CYS A 493 -8.11 -16.00 -20.64
CA CYS A 493 -8.85 -16.38 -21.83
C CYS A 493 -8.19 -15.75 -23.05
N SER A 494 -7.98 -14.43 -23.02
CA SER A 494 -7.29 -13.70 -24.09
C SER A 494 -5.84 -14.19 -24.27
N MET A 495 -5.11 -14.43 -23.17
CA MET A 495 -3.76 -15.02 -23.22
C MET A 495 -3.77 -16.43 -23.83
N GLY A 496 -4.72 -17.29 -23.41
CA GLY A 496 -4.87 -18.65 -23.91
C GLY A 496 -5.18 -18.69 -25.40
N TRP A 497 -6.08 -17.83 -25.87
CA TRP A 497 -6.37 -17.69 -27.31
C TRP A 497 -5.17 -17.13 -28.08
N GLY A 498 -4.44 -16.16 -27.51
CA GLY A 498 -3.18 -15.67 -28.08
C GLY A 498 -2.15 -16.79 -28.26
N MET A 499 -1.92 -17.62 -27.23
CA MET A 499 -1.02 -18.78 -27.30
C MET A 499 -1.51 -19.84 -28.30
N ALA A 500 -2.81 -20.15 -28.31
CA ALA A 500 -3.40 -21.09 -29.26
C ALA A 500 -3.23 -20.61 -30.71
N LEU A 501 -3.41 -19.31 -30.96
CA LEU A 501 -3.27 -18.72 -32.28
C LEU A 501 -1.79 -18.65 -32.71
N LEU A 502 -0.86 -18.38 -31.78
CA LEU A 502 0.60 -18.43 -32.02
C LEU A 502 1.09 -19.85 -32.35
N THR A 503 0.66 -20.84 -31.57
CA THR A 503 1.04 -22.25 -31.82
C THR A 503 0.46 -22.74 -33.15
N TRP A 504 -0.78 -22.38 -33.46
CA TRP A 504 -1.41 -22.67 -34.75
C TRP A 504 -0.68 -22.00 -35.93
N SER A 505 -0.33 -20.72 -35.81
CA SER A 505 0.39 -20.01 -36.88
C SER A 505 1.76 -20.64 -37.15
N PHE A 506 2.45 -21.13 -36.10
CA PHE A 506 3.71 -21.85 -36.22
C PHE A 506 3.56 -23.21 -36.92
N ILE A 507 2.53 -24.01 -36.54
CA ILE A 507 2.23 -25.30 -37.18
C ILE A 507 1.91 -25.11 -38.67
N VAL A 508 1.08 -24.11 -39.00
CA VAL A 508 0.77 -23.76 -40.39
C VAL A 508 2.05 -23.36 -41.13
N GLY A 509 2.91 -22.52 -40.52
CA GLY A 509 4.22 -22.17 -41.08
C GLY A 509 5.06 -23.38 -41.47
N ILE A 510 5.22 -24.34 -40.55
CA ILE A 510 5.98 -25.59 -40.79
C ILE A 510 5.33 -26.43 -41.90
N ALA A 511 4.01 -26.58 -41.91
CA ALA A 511 3.31 -27.38 -42.92
C ALA A 511 3.45 -26.78 -44.34
N PHE A 512 3.64 -25.46 -44.45
CA PHE A 512 3.91 -24.78 -45.72
C PHE A 512 5.39 -24.83 -46.15
N THR A 513 6.34 -25.01 -45.23
CA THR A 513 7.77 -25.12 -45.54
C THR A 513 8.27 -26.57 -45.67
N GLY A 514 7.62 -27.53 -45.02
CA GLY A 514 8.06 -28.94 -44.92
C GLY A 514 7.40 -29.94 -45.87
N GLY A 515 6.50 -29.52 -46.77
CA GLY A 515 5.86 -30.42 -47.72
C GLY A 515 6.83 -30.93 -48.81
N PRO A 516 6.86 -32.24 -49.13
CA PRO A 516 7.73 -32.77 -50.18
C PRO A 516 7.40 -32.13 -51.53
N ALA A 517 8.44 -31.79 -52.32
CA ALA A 517 8.35 -31.10 -53.61
C ALA A 517 7.58 -31.86 -54.71
N ASN A 518 7.06 -33.06 -54.43
CA ASN A 518 6.40 -33.96 -55.37
C ASN A 518 4.98 -34.40 -54.95
N ALA A 519 4.19 -33.49 -54.35
CA ALA A 519 2.75 -33.72 -54.18
C ALA A 519 1.96 -32.95 -55.26
N SER A 520 1.72 -33.61 -56.39
CA SER A 520 0.82 -33.14 -57.44
C SER A 520 -0.65 -33.16 -56.98
N SER A 521 -1.38 -32.10 -57.37
CA SER A 521 -2.85 -32.01 -57.50
C SER A 521 -3.73 -31.76 -56.27
N VAL A 522 -3.28 -31.00 -55.27
CA VAL A 522 -4.21 -30.19 -54.46
C VAL A 522 -4.04 -28.75 -54.91
N SER A 523 -5.07 -28.14 -55.51
CA SER A 523 -4.95 -26.76 -56.00
C SER A 523 -4.54 -25.85 -54.84
N GLU A 524 -3.67 -24.88 -55.10
CA GLU A 524 -3.26 -23.89 -54.08
C GLU A 524 -4.48 -23.29 -53.36
N SER A 525 -5.60 -23.13 -54.08
CA SER A 525 -6.89 -22.66 -53.55
C SER A 525 -7.49 -23.54 -52.45
N TRP A 526 -7.33 -24.88 -52.49
CA TRP A 526 -7.83 -25.78 -51.45
C TRP A 526 -6.98 -25.75 -50.17
N ARG A 527 -5.66 -25.52 -50.31
CA ARG A 527 -4.77 -25.29 -49.14
C ARG A 527 -5.08 -23.94 -48.50
N TYR A 528 -5.40 -22.91 -49.29
CA TYR A 528 -5.87 -21.61 -48.81
C TYR A 528 -7.25 -21.68 -48.16
N LEU A 529 -8.23 -22.36 -48.76
CA LEU A 529 -9.57 -22.53 -48.17
C LEU A 529 -9.51 -23.32 -46.86
N GLY A 530 -8.66 -24.33 -46.75
CA GLY A 530 -8.47 -25.08 -45.52
C GLY A 530 -7.95 -24.21 -44.38
N VAL A 531 -6.99 -23.32 -44.64
CA VAL A 531 -6.46 -22.35 -43.67
C VAL A 531 -7.49 -21.28 -43.30
N VAL A 532 -8.24 -20.76 -44.28
CA VAL A 532 -9.27 -19.73 -44.06
C VAL A 532 -10.51 -20.30 -43.36
N ALA A 533 -10.92 -21.53 -43.66
CA ALA A 533 -12.06 -22.19 -43.02
C ALA A 533 -11.73 -22.65 -41.59
N THR A 534 -10.49 -23.09 -41.32
CA THR A 534 -10.03 -23.36 -39.95
C THR A 534 -9.83 -22.08 -39.15
N MET A 535 -9.31 -20.99 -39.76
CA MET A 535 -9.29 -19.65 -39.17
C MET A 535 -10.69 -19.14 -38.84
N GLY A 536 -11.65 -19.28 -39.76
CA GLY A 536 -13.03 -18.86 -39.56
C GLY A 536 -13.69 -19.64 -38.43
N GLY A 537 -13.45 -20.94 -38.33
CA GLY A 537 -13.97 -21.78 -37.24
C GLY A 537 -13.40 -21.42 -35.86
N LEU A 538 -12.10 -21.13 -35.75
CA LEU A 538 -11.47 -20.73 -34.48
C LEU A 538 -11.83 -19.29 -34.06
N LEU A 539 -12.06 -18.37 -35.02
CA LEU A 539 -12.50 -17.00 -34.73
C LEU A 539 -14.03 -16.89 -34.49
N PHE A 540 -14.86 -17.78 -35.06
CA PHE A 540 -16.32 -17.82 -34.83
C PHE A 540 -16.71 -18.56 -33.55
N ILE A 541 -15.88 -19.46 -33.04
CA ILE A 541 -15.97 -19.95 -31.66
C ILE A 541 -15.31 -18.90 -30.76
N CYS A 542 -15.76 -17.65 -30.88
CA CYS A 542 -15.50 -16.62 -29.91
C CYS A 542 -16.46 -16.91 -28.74
N PRO A 543 -15.98 -17.30 -27.55
CA PRO A 543 -16.85 -17.35 -26.41
C PRO A 543 -17.01 -15.92 -25.90
N ALA A 544 -17.84 -15.12 -26.57
CA ALA A 544 -18.49 -13.99 -25.90
C ALA A 544 -19.43 -14.47 -24.75
N SER A 545 -19.49 -15.78 -24.51
CA SER A 545 -20.39 -16.45 -23.58
C SER A 545 -19.71 -17.40 -22.57
N VAL A 546 -18.38 -17.58 -22.59
CA VAL A 546 -17.66 -18.35 -21.55
C VAL A 546 -16.86 -17.39 -20.68
N ASN A 547 -17.52 -16.86 -19.66
CA ASN A 547 -16.84 -16.23 -18.52
C ASN A 547 -16.08 -17.31 -17.75
N LEU A 548 -14.86 -17.65 -18.18
CA LEU A 548 -13.90 -18.31 -17.31
C LEU A 548 -13.50 -17.30 -16.23
N PRO A 549 -13.41 -17.71 -14.94
CA PRO A 549 -12.99 -16.80 -13.89
C PRO A 549 -11.56 -16.32 -14.20
N LEU A 550 -11.36 -15.01 -14.14
CA LEU A 550 -10.04 -14.42 -14.08
C LEU A 550 -9.28 -15.08 -12.91
N LEU A 551 -8.09 -15.62 -13.16
CA LEU A 551 -7.25 -16.11 -12.08
C LEU A 551 -6.44 -14.93 -11.54
N PRO A 552 -6.38 -14.77 -10.21
CA PRO A 552 -5.55 -13.74 -9.63
C PRO A 552 -4.08 -14.02 -9.98
N ALA A 553 -3.30 -12.97 -10.23
CA ALA A 553 -1.86 -13.10 -10.52
C ALA A 553 -1.08 -13.70 -9.34
N ALA A 554 -1.73 -13.82 -8.17
CA ALA A 554 -1.25 -14.41 -6.93
C ALA A 554 -2.41 -15.06 -6.16
N PRO A 555 -2.17 -16.05 -5.28
CA PRO A 555 -3.17 -16.43 -4.30
C PRO A 555 -3.60 -15.20 -3.49
N LEU A 556 -4.90 -15.04 -3.21
CA LEU A 556 -5.39 -14.01 -2.30
C LEU A 556 -4.59 -14.12 -0.98
N SER A 557 -3.99 -13.01 -0.54
CA SER A 557 -3.26 -12.98 0.73
C SER A 557 -4.15 -13.54 1.83
N ARG A 558 -3.63 -14.47 2.66
CA ARG A 558 -4.35 -15.05 3.80
C ARG A 558 -4.80 -14.01 4.84
N ALA A 559 -4.39 -12.75 4.70
CA ALA A 559 -4.80 -11.58 5.48
C ALA A 559 -6.32 -11.24 5.45
N LEU A 560 -7.18 -12.12 4.92
CA LEU A 560 -8.63 -11.91 4.77
C LEU A 560 -9.49 -12.83 5.66
N GLU A 561 -8.91 -13.60 6.59
CA GLU A 561 -9.76 -14.24 7.60
C GLU A 561 -10.37 -13.17 8.53
N PRO A 562 -11.66 -13.30 8.93
CA PRO A 562 -12.31 -12.34 9.79
C PRO A 562 -11.51 -12.22 11.09
N PHE A 563 -10.96 -11.02 11.30
CA PHE A 563 -10.05 -10.61 12.36
C PHE A 563 -10.61 -10.73 13.80
N TRP A 564 -11.79 -11.34 13.96
CA TRP A 564 -12.60 -11.35 15.17
C TRP A 564 -13.41 -12.65 15.31
N ALA A 565 -12.78 -13.81 15.07
CA ALA A 565 -13.36 -15.10 15.47
C ALA A 565 -13.19 -15.35 16.97
#